data_AF-B6VBC5-F1
#
_entry.id   AF-B6VBC5-F1
#
_cell.length_a   1.000
_cell.length_b   1.000
_cell.length_c   1.000
_cell.angle_alpha   90.00
_cell.angle_beta   90.00
_cell.angle_gamma   90.00
#
_symmetry.space_group_name_H-M   'P 1'
#
loop_
_entity.id
_entity.type
_entity.pdbx_description
1 polymer ?
#
loop_
_entity_poly.entity_id
_entity_poly.type
_entity_poly.pdbx_seq_one_letter_code
_entity_poly.pdbx_strand_id
1 'polypeptide(L)'
;MGLFGKKKDPKEEVRELQRKMRQEMRALDRQVYSIQREEQKVTKEIKEAAKKGDKDVCVILAKSLIQSRKAISKIHVSKAQINSVIMCMQEQLATMRMAGALQRSTEVMKNMQQLVKLLGA
;
A
#
# COMPACT_ATOMS: atom_id res chain seq x y z
N MET A 1 -29.19 22.64 14.45
CA MET A 1 -28.48 21.50 15.08
C MET A 1 -29.51 20.47 15.51
N GLY A 2 -29.46 19.25 14.96
CA GLY A 2 -30.39 18.17 15.27
C GLY A 2 -29.74 17.12 16.18
N LEU A 3 -30.44 16.77 17.26
CA LEU A 3 -29.98 16.17 18.51
C LEU A 3 -29.82 14.63 18.51
N PHE A 4 -29.60 13.99 17.36
CA PHE A 4 -29.27 12.55 17.32
C PHE A 4 -28.18 12.33 16.28
N GLY A 5 -26.97 12.04 16.75
CA GLY A 5 -25.85 11.63 15.91
C GLY A 5 -26.23 10.36 15.16
N LYS A 6 -26.73 10.49 13.93
CA LYS A 6 -26.96 9.36 13.04
C LYS A 6 -25.62 8.64 12.89
N LYS A 7 -25.52 7.42 13.44
CA LYS A 7 -24.50 6.46 13.00
C LYS A 7 -24.51 6.51 11.47
N LYS A 8 -23.36 6.78 10.84
CA LYS A 8 -23.27 6.84 9.38
C LYS A 8 -23.88 5.56 8.81
N ASP A 9 -24.62 5.69 7.71
CA ASP A 9 -25.12 4.52 7.00
C ASP A 9 -23.92 3.61 6.72
N PRO A 10 -23.96 2.31 7.05
CA PRO A 10 -22.87 1.37 6.74
C PRO A 10 -22.41 1.45 5.28
N LYS A 11 -23.30 1.82 4.34
CA LYS A 11 -22.94 2.07 2.94
C LYS A 11 -22.03 3.28 2.76
N GLU A 12 -22.28 4.36 3.50
CA GLU A 12 -21.45 5.56 3.48
C GLU A 12 -20.08 5.30 4.12
N GLU A 13 -20.03 4.54 5.21
CA GLU A 13 -18.78 4.15 5.87
C GLU A 13 -17.89 3.31 4.93
N VAL A 14 -18.47 2.31 4.25
CA VAL A 14 -17.73 1.48 3.28
C VAL A 14 -17.24 2.32 2.09
N ARG A 15 -18.05 3.26 1.58
CA ARG A 15 -17.64 4.17 0.51
C ARG A 15 -16.51 5.10 0.94
N GLU A 16 -16.57 5.64 2.16
CA GLU A 16 -15.50 6.47 2.72
C GLU A 16 -14.20 5.67 2.87
N LEU A 17 -14.29 4.45 3.38
CA LEU A 17 -13.14 3.56 3.54
C LEU A 17 -12.53 3.18 2.19
N GLN A 18 -13.34 2.87 1.16
CA GLN A 18 -12.85 2.66 -0.20
C GLN A 18 -12.11 3.89 -0.75
N ARG A 19 -12.61 5.10 -0.48
CA ARG A 19 -11.94 6.35 -0.90
C ARG A 19 -10.59 6.51 -0.21
N LYS A 20 -10.51 6.28 1.10
CA LYS A 20 -9.26 6.32 1.88
C LYS A 20 -8.25 5.29 1.35
N MET A 21 -8.68 4.05 1.16
CA MET A 21 -7.82 2.98 0.62
C MET A 21 -7.26 3.31 -0.78
N ARG A 22 -8.07 3.92 -1.65
CA ARG A 22 -7.57 4.42 -2.96
C ARG A 22 -6.59 5.58 -2.83
N GLN A 23 -6.75 6.45 -1.84
CA GLN A 23 -5.77 7.52 -1.57
C GLN A 23 -4.44 6.94 -1.09
N GLU A 24 -4.47 5.96 -0.19
CA GLU A 24 -3.28 5.25 0.30
C GLU A 24 -2.54 4.53 -0.84
N MET A 25 -3.25 3.85 -1.75
CA MET A 25 -2.61 3.27 -2.94
C MET A 25 -1.84 4.29 -3.78
N ARG A 26 -2.40 5.50 -3.97
CA ARG A 26 -1.70 6.57 -4.70
C ARG A 26 -0.49 7.09 -3.92
N ALA A 27 -0.55 7.10 -2.59
CA ALA A 27 0.59 7.46 -1.76
C ALA A 27 1.71 6.43 -1.90
N LEU A 28 1.38 5.13 -1.88
CA LEU A 28 2.32 4.05 -2.15
C LEU A 28 2.94 4.17 -3.55
N ASP A 29 2.17 4.51 -4.58
CA ASP A 29 2.71 4.75 -5.93
C ASP A 29 3.73 5.91 -5.94
N ARG A 30 3.44 7.01 -5.26
CA ARG A 30 4.40 8.13 -5.11
C ARG A 30 5.67 7.70 -4.38
N GLN A 31 5.56 6.85 -3.36
CA GLN A 31 6.73 6.30 -2.66
C GLN A 31 7.58 5.44 -3.59
N VAL A 32 6.96 4.56 -4.40
CA VAL A 32 7.69 3.76 -5.40
C VAL A 32 8.47 4.65 -6.36
N TYR A 33 7.84 5.70 -6.91
CA TYR A 33 8.52 6.64 -7.80
C TYR A 33 9.69 7.37 -7.11
N SER A 34 9.53 7.72 -5.83
CA SER A 34 10.60 8.36 -5.05
C SER A 34 11.79 7.41 -4.87
N ILE A 35 11.54 6.15 -4.51
CA ILE A 35 12.60 5.14 -4.32
C ILE A 35 13.31 4.85 -5.65
N GLN A 36 12.55 4.68 -6.74
CA GLN A 36 13.12 4.45 -8.07
C GLN A 36 14.02 5.60 -8.55
N ARG A 37 13.65 6.85 -8.25
CA ARG A 37 14.49 8.02 -8.55
C ARG A 37 15.80 7.96 -7.78
N GLU A 38 15.76 7.54 -6.52
CA GLU A 38 16.96 7.39 -5.71
C GLU A 38 17.84 6.24 -6.20
N GLU A 39 17.24 5.11 -6.60
CA GLU A 39 17.98 4.00 -7.23
C GLU A 39 18.75 4.44 -8.49
N GLN A 40 18.18 5.35 -9.29
CA GLN A 40 18.87 5.90 -10.46
C GLN A 40 20.10 6.72 -10.08
N LYS A 41 20.07 7.46 -8.97
CA LYS A 41 21.23 8.21 -8.47
C LYS A 41 22.30 7.26 -7.94
N VAL A 42 21.91 6.31 -7.08
CA VAL A 42 22.82 5.28 -6.55
C VAL A 42 23.49 4.50 -7.69
N THR A 43 22.75 4.20 -8.77
CA THR A 43 23.33 3.53 -9.95
C THR A 43 24.39 4.37 -10.65
N LYS A 44 24.25 5.71 -10.70
CA LYS A 44 25.29 6.60 -11.22
C LYS A 44 26.50 6.63 -10.30
N GLU A 45 26.29 6.75 -9.00
CA GLU A 45 27.35 6.74 -7.99
C GLU A 45 28.17 5.44 -8.03
N ILE A 46 27.52 4.28 -8.19
CA ILE A 46 28.20 2.99 -8.39
C ILE A 46 29.11 3.04 -9.62
N LYS A 47 28.64 3.58 -10.75
CA LYS A 47 29.45 3.69 -11.97
C LYS A 47 30.65 4.61 -11.79
N GLU A 48 30.49 5.70 -11.04
CA GLU A 48 31.58 6.63 -10.73
C GLU A 48 32.61 6.02 -9.78
N ALA A 49 32.18 5.36 -8.71
CA ALA A 49 33.04 4.64 -7.79
C ALA A 49 33.81 3.50 -8.50
N ALA A 50 33.13 2.79 -9.41
CA ALA A 50 33.76 1.72 -10.20
C ALA A 50 34.89 2.25 -11.09
N LYS A 51 34.71 3.42 -11.71
CA LYS A 51 35.77 4.07 -12.52
C LYS A 51 36.98 4.47 -11.69
N LYS A 52 36.78 4.82 -10.42
CA LYS A 52 37.86 5.17 -9.47
C LYS A 52 38.58 3.95 -8.91
N GLY A 53 38.02 2.75 -9.09
CA GLY A 53 38.57 1.51 -8.52
C GLY A 53 38.14 1.24 -7.07
N ASP A 54 37.21 2.03 -6.53
CA ASP A 54 36.73 1.94 -5.15
C ASP A 54 35.74 0.78 -4.97
N LYS A 55 36.28 -0.44 -4.85
CA LYS A 55 35.48 -1.67 -4.74
C LYS A 55 34.58 -1.70 -3.51
N ASP A 56 35.07 -1.24 -2.36
CA ASP A 56 34.29 -1.27 -1.11
C ASP A 56 33.06 -0.38 -1.18
N VAL A 57 33.21 0.82 -1.77
CA VAL A 57 32.10 1.76 -2.01
C VAL A 57 31.07 1.14 -2.96
N CYS A 58 31.53 0.51 -4.05
CA CYS A 58 30.64 -0.21 -4.96
C CYS A 58 29.80 -1.28 -4.25
N VAL A 59 30.42 -2.05 -3.35
CA VAL A 59 29.73 -3.12 -2.60
C VAL A 59 28.67 -2.54 -1.66
N ILE A 60 28.98 -1.46 -0.94
CA ILE A 60 28.03 -0.82 -0.02
C ILE A 60 26.83 -0.25 -0.80
N LEU A 61 27.08 0.47 -1.89
CA LEU A 61 26.02 1.04 -2.72
C LEU A 61 25.20 -0.04 -3.44
N ALA A 62 25.81 -1.15 -3.85
CA ALA A 62 25.07 -2.28 -4.42
C ALA A 62 24.13 -2.92 -3.39
N LYS A 63 24.57 -3.05 -2.13
CA LYS A 63 23.71 -3.55 -1.05
C LYS A 63 22.51 -2.63 -0.80
N SER A 64 22.72 -1.31 -0.77
CA SER A 64 21.62 -0.35 -0.60
C SER A 64 20.62 -0.42 -1.78
N LEU A 65 21.11 -0.56 -3.01
CA LEU A 65 20.27 -0.76 -4.20
C LEU A 65 19.37 -2.00 -4.07
N ILE A 66 19.91 -3.13 -3.60
CA ILE A 66 19.12 -4.36 -3.39
C ILE A 66 18.05 -4.15 -2.31
N GLN A 67 18.35 -3.39 -1.25
CA GLN A 67 17.38 -3.06 -0.20
C GLN A 67 16.24 -2.19 -0.74
N SER A 68 16.54 -1.18 -1.56
CA SER A 68 15.54 -0.35 -2.24
C SER A 68 14.59 -1.19 -3.10
N ARG A 69 15.12 -2.14 -3.88
CA ARG A 69 14.30 -3.06 -4.70
C ARG A 69 13.39 -3.94 -3.85
N LYS A 70 13.90 -4.44 -2.71
CA LYS A 70 13.09 -5.20 -1.75
C LYS A 70 11.98 -4.33 -1.14
N ALA A 71 12.25 -3.07 -0.84
CA ALA A 71 11.24 -2.14 -0.35
C ALA A 71 10.13 -1.90 -1.39
N ILE A 72 10.49 -1.64 -2.65
CA ILE A 72 9.52 -1.52 -3.76
C ILE A 72 8.66 -2.79 -3.88
N SER A 73 9.26 -3.97 -3.82
CA SER A 73 8.52 -5.24 -3.87
C SER A 73 7.49 -5.37 -2.74
N LYS A 74 7.86 -5.02 -1.49
CA LYS A 74 6.93 -5.00 -0.35
C LYS A 74 5.79 -3.99 -0.56
N ILE A 75 6.06 -2.83 -1.14
CA ILE A 75 5.03 -1.84 -1.46
C ILE A 75 4.04 -2.40 -2.49
N HIS A 76 4.52 -3.11 -3.53
CA HIS A 76 3.63 -3.76 -4.51
C HIS A 76 2.71 -4.81 -3.87
N VAL A 77 3.24 -5.63 -2.95
CA VAL A 77 2.43 -6.59 -2.18
C VAL A 77 1.38 -5.85 -1.35
N SER A 78 1.77 -4.78 -0.66
CA SER A 78 0.85 -3.96 0.14
C SER A 78 -0.28 -3.38 -0.72
N LYS A 79 0.05 -2.87 -1.92
CA LYS A 79 -0.92 -2.36 -2.89
C LYS A 79 -1.90 -3.44 -3.35
N ALA A 80 -1.41 -4.66 -3.62
CA ALA A 80 -2.26 -5.79 -3.99
C ALA A 80 -3.25 -6.16 -2.87
N GLN A 81 -2.80 -6.12 -1.61
CA GLN A 81 -3.66 -6.36 -0.45
C GLN A 81 -4.73 -5.25 -0.30
N ILE A 82 -4.36 -3.97 -0.46
CA ILE A 82 -5.33 -2.86 -0.45
C ILE A 82 -6.40 -3.09 -1.53
N ASN A 83 -5.99 -3.47 -2.74
CA ASN A 83 -6.91 -3.77 -3.84
C ASN A 83 -7.88 -4.89 -3.49
N SER A 84 -7.39 -6.00 -2.92
CA SER A 84 -8.23 -7.11 -2.48
C SER A 84 -9.26 -6.66 -1.44
N VAL A 85 -8.87 -5.83 -0.47
CA VAL A 85 -9.79 -5.25 0.52
C VAL A 85 -10.87 -4.40 -0.15
N ILE A 86 -10.49 -3.55 -1.12
CA ILE A 86 -11.46 -2.73 -1.88
C ILE A 86 -12.46 -3.62 -2.62
N MET A 87 -12.01 -4.69 -3.27
CA MET A 87 -12.87 -5.61 -4.00
C MET A 87 -13.87 -6.31 -3.07
N CYS A 88 -13.39 -6.83 -1.94
CA CYS A 88 -14.29 -7.50 -0.99
C CYS A 88 -15.29 -6.52 -0.35
N MET A 89 -14.91 -5.25 -0.15
CA MET A 89 -15.87 -4.20 0.24
C MET A 89 -16.92 -3.92 -0.85
N GLN A 90 -16.54 -3.98 -2.14
CA GLN A 90 -17.50 -3.83 -3.24
C GLN A 90 -18.50 -4.99 -3.27
N GLU A 91 -18.02 -6.21 -3.06
CA GLU A 91 -18.84 -7.40 -2.90
C GLU A 91 -19.82 -7.25 -1.73
N GLN A 92 -19.35 -6.85 -0.54
CA GLN A 92 -20.22 -6.60 0.62
C GLN A 92 -21.34 -5.59 0.34
N LEU A 93 -21.04 -4.52 -0.42
CA LEU A 93 -22.06 -3.55 -0.84
C LEU A 93 -23.06 -4.14 -1.84
N ALA A 94 -22.62 -5.01 -2.73
CA ALA A 94 -23.51 -5.72 -3.66
C ALA A 94 -24.43 -6.69 -2.92
N THR A 95 -23.87 -7.52 -2.03
CA THR A 95 -24.64 -8.43 -1.18
C THR A 95 -25.63 -7.68 -0.30
N MET A 96 -25.24 -6.54 0.29
CA MET A 96 -26.17 -5.71 1.07
C MET A 96 -27.34 -5.17 0.23
N ARG A 97 -27.11 -4.79 -1.04
CA ARG A 97 -28.18 -4.34 -1.94
C ARG A 97 -29.17 -5.46 -2.26
N MET A 98 -28.70 -6.70 -2.32
CA MET A 98 -29.53 -7.87 -2.62
C MET A 98 -30.24 -8.44 -1.39
N ALA A 99 -29.56 -8.54 -0.25
CA ALA A 99 -30.01 -9.26 0.94
C ALA A 99 -30.46 -8.34 2.11
N GLY A 100 -30.26 -7.03 2.01
CA GLY A 100 -30.67 -6.05 3.04
C GLY A 100 -29.82 -6.03 4.32
N ALA A 101 -28.88 -6.96 4.51
CA ALA A 101 -28.02 -7.05 5.70
C ALA A 101 -26.51 -7.12 5.34
N LEU A 102 -25.65 -6.54 6.19
CA LEU A 102 -24.20 -6.55 6.02
C LEU A 102 -23.62 -7.87 6.56
N GLN A 103 -23.17 -8.75 5.67
CA GLN A 103 -22.53 -10.00 6.07
C GLN A 103 -21.03 -9.75 6.38
N ARG A 104 -20.57 -10.11 7.58
CA ARG A 104 -19.15 -9.99 7.97
C ARG A 104 -18.32 -10.98 7.16
N SER A 105 -17.48 -10.49 6.25
CA SER A 105 -16.55 -11.33 5.48
C SER A 105 -15.27 -11.54 6.28
N THR A 106 -14.97 -12.80 6.60
CA THR A 106 -13.74 -13.23 7.28
C THR A 106 -12.49 -12.92 6.45
N GLU A 107 -12.62 -12.90 5.12
CA GLU A 107 -11.54 -12.55 4.20
C GLU A 107 -11.16 -11.07 4.28
N VAL A 108 -12.13 -10.16 4.44
CA VAL A 108 -11.87 -8.73 4.70
C VAL A 108 -11.02 -8.56 5.95
N MET A 109 -11.37 -9.25 7.04
CA MET A 109 -10.64 -9.13 8.30
C MET A 109 -9.21 -9.66 8.18
N LYS A 110 -9.01 -10.77 7.46
CA LYS A 110 -7.67 -11.33 7.21
C LYS A 110 -6.80 -10.36 6.39
N ASN A 111 -7.36 -9.78 5.33
CA ASN A 111 -6.62 -8.87 4.45
C ASN A 111 -6.36 -7.51 5.12
N MET A 112 -7.30 -6.98 5.91
CA MET A 112 -7.08 -5.80 6.75
C MET A 112 -6.00 -6.04 7.82
N GLN A 113 -6.00 -7.21 8.46
CA GLN A 113 -4.99 -7.54 9.47
C GLN A 113 -3.57 -7.64 8.88
N GLN A 114 -3.43 -8.13 7.65
CA GLN A 114 -2.15 -8.12 6.94
C GLN A 114 -1.71 -6.68 6.61
N LEU A 115 -2.65 -5.83 6.21
CA LEU A 115 -2.40 -4.42 5.93
C LEU A 115 -1.87 -3.65 7.15
N VAL A 116 -2.52 -3.84 8.30
CA VAL A 116 -2.13 -3.20 9.57
C VAL A 116 -0.71 -3.59 9.98
N LYS A 117 -0.32 -4.86 9.75
CA LYS A 117 1.03 -5.33 10.05
C LYS A 117 2.10 -4.73 9.12
N LEU A 118 1.73 -4.35 7.91
CA LEU A 118 2.65 -3.73 6.94
C LEU A 118 2.76 -2.21 7.10
N LEU A 119 1.71 -1.55 7.61
CA LEU A 119 1.70 -0.10 7.86
C LEU A 119 2.12 0.29 9.28
N GLY A 120 2.04 -0.64 10.24
CA GLY A 120 2.33 -0.42 11.66
C GLY A 120 3.74 -0.80 12.12
N ALA A 121 4.67 -1.10 11.20
CA ALA A 121 6.07 -1.43 11.48
C ALA A 121 7.01 -0.52 10.71
#